data_AF-A0A4P6V2Z0-F1
#
_entry.id   AF-A0A4P6V2Z0-F1
#
_cell.length_a   1.000
_cell.length_b   1.000
_cell.length_c   1.000
_cell.angle_alpha   90.00
_cell.angle_beta   90.00
_cell.angle_gamma   90.00
#
_symmetry.space_group_name_H-M   'P 1'
#
loop_
_entity.id
_entity.type
_entity.pdbx_description
1 polymer ?
#
loop_
_entity_poly.entity_id
_entity_poly.type
_entity_poly.pdbx_seq_one_letter_code
_entity_poly.pdbx_strand_id
1 'polypeptide(L)'
;MSLPRDRGDEHNGARSRGPVMTVVSGGAGNGRAEHRRNAANGDGAAVNPTALAGTLKHHLNVQSNLCAALEQLADALPAEVRNDDCLALARSIYPIVHRSHTFEERELFPYLKAHCPADPELPDTLDRLHGEHWEDEAFAEEVQHELMAFAADRDAVDVEKLGYMLRGFFTGVRRHLAFEREYILPIIEGREKT
;
A
#
# COMPACT_ATOMS: atom_id res chain seq x y z
N MET A 1 16.16 49.34 -34.46
CA MET A 1 16.49 50.13 -33.25
C MET A 1 17.44 49.30 -32.39
N SER A 2 18.38 50.00 -31.77
CA SER A 2 19.70 49.55 -31.36
C SER A 2 19.75 48.81 -30.01
N LEU A 3 20.51 47.71 -30.01
CA LEU A 3 21.59 47.26 -29.08
C LEU A 3 21.46 47.38 -27.53
N PRO A 4 22.25 46.55 -26.80
CA PRO A 4 21.97 45.99 -25.48
C PRO A 4 22.74 46.69 -24.35
N ARG A 5 22.70 46.14 -23.12
CA ARG A 5 23.83 46.19 -22.17
C ARG A 5 23.69 45.20 -21.01
N ASP A 6 24.67 44.31 -20.97
CA ASP A 6 25.24 43.67 -19.79
C ASP A 6 25.97 44.71 -18.90
N ARG A 7 25.90 44.54 -17.57
CA ARG A 7 26.88 44.97 -16.56
C ARG A 7 26.67 44.19 -15.27
N GLY A 8 27.68 43.43 -14.87
CA GLY A 8 27.82 42.96 -13.49
C GLY A 8 28.14 44.08 -12.50
N ASP A 9 28.08 43.78 -11.20
CA ASP A 9 29.22 43.97 -10.31
C ASP A 9 29.04 43.23 -8.97
N GLU A 10 30.18 42.91 -8.39
CA GLU A 10 30.48 42.12 -7.21
C GLU A 10 30.12 42.86 -5.90
N HIS A 11 29.78 42.14 -4.82
CA HIS A 11 30.32 42.49 -3.50
C HIS A 11 30.31 41.34 -2.48
N ASN A 12 31.53 40.85 -2.22
CA ASN A 12 31.95 40.04 -1.09
C ASN A 12 32.10 40.96 0.15
N GLY A 13 31.32 40.70 1.19
CA GLY A 13 31.37 41.40 2.48
C GLY A 13 31.85 40.46 3.59
N ALA A 14 33.07 40.70 4.05
CA ALA A 14 33.80 39.90 5.02
C ALA A 14 33.47 40.23 6.50
N ARG A 15 34.04 39.40 7.40
CA ARG A 15 34.42 39.66 8.82
C ARG A 15 33.31 39.40 9.86
N SER A 16 33.55 38.87 11.06
CA SER A 16 34.80 38.58 11.81
C SER A 16 34.46 37.98 13.20
N ARG A 17 35.32 37.07 13.70
CA ARG A 17 35.78 36.84 15.12
C ARG A 17 34.69 36.73 16.21
N GLY A 18 34.63 35.69 17.04
CA GLY A 18 35.67 35.12 17.90
C GLY A 18 35.06 34.79 19.29
N PRO A 19 35.77 34.08 20.19
CA PRO A 19 35.19 33.04 21.05
C PRO A 19 35.04 33.44 22.54
N VAL A 20 34.26 32.68 23.34
CA VAL A 20 34.45 32.57 24.79
C VAL A 20 34.13 31.13 25.28
N MET A 21 34.90 30.72 26.28
CA MET A 21 35.17 29.38 26.78
C MET A 21 34.67 29.24 28.24
N THR A 22 34.32 28.01 28.66
CA THR A 22 34.36 27.46 30.05
C THR A 22 33.24 27.96 31.00
N VAL A 23 32.60 27.18 31.87
CA VAL A 23 33.15 26.43 33.03
C VAL A 23 32.25 25.26 33.48
N VAL A 24 32.94 24.26 34.02
CA VAL A 24 32.60 22.95 34.63
C VAL A 24 31.75 23.02 35.92
N SER A 25 31.12 21.88 36.28
CA SER A 25 30.91 21.26 37.63
C SER A 25 29.43 20.94 37.88
N GLY A 26 28.99 19.71 38.15
CA GLY A 26 29.43 18.83 39.24
C GLY A 26 28.42 18.90 40.40
N GLY A 27 27.55 17.88 40.55
CA GLY A 27 26.57 17.84 41.65
C GLY A 27 25.72 16.57 41.66
N ALA A 28 26.05 15.64 42.55
CA ALA A 28 25.35 14.40 42.82
C ALA A 28 24.05 14.62 43.62
N GLY A 29 23.00 13.86 43.27
CA GLY A 29 21.74 13.78 44.03
C GLY A 29 21.26 12.34 44.10
N ASN A 30 21.48 11.70 45.26
CA ASN A 30 20.98 10.39 45.64
C ASN A 30 19.51 10.53 46.12
N GLY A 31 18.59 9.77 45.53
CA GLY A 31 17.19 9.70 45.95
C GLY A 31 16.55 8.39 45.54
N ARG A 32 16.48 7.45 46.47
CA ARG A 32 15.74 6.18 46.37
C ARG A 32 14.26 6.45 46.11
N ALA A 33 13.69 5.76 45.12
CA ALA A 33 12.28 5.37 45.10
C ALA A 33 12.17 3.98 44.44
N GLU A 34 12.16 2.95 45.28
CA GLU A 34 11.58 1.65 44.93
C GLU A 34 10.06 1.79 44.78
N HIS A 35 9.45 0.83 44.08
CA HIS A 35 8.01 0.62 43.86
C HIS A 35 7.35 1.41 42.72
N ARG A 36 7.44 0.84 41.52
CA ARG A 36 6.25 0.42 40.76
C ARG A 36 6.62 -0.65 39.73
N ARG A 37 6.43 -1.91 40.11
CA ARG A 37 6.29 -3.03 39.19
C ARG A 37 4.88 -3.00 38.59
N ASN A 38 4.80 -3.40 37.33
CA ASN A 38 3.65 -3.89 36.57
C ASN A 38 2.42 -2.99 36.42
N ALA A 39 2.27 -2.49 35.20
CA ALA A 39 1.06 -2.70 34.40
C ALA A 39 1.46 -2.87 32.92
N ALA A 40 2.15 -3.96 32.62
CA ALA A 40 2.00 -4.60 31.31
C ALA A 40 0.66 -5.34 31.36
N ASN A 41 -0.34 -4.86 30.64
CA ASN A 41 -1.41 -5.67 30.07
C ASN A 41 -2.34 -4.82 29.19
N GLY A 42 -2.32 -5.17 27.91
CA GLY A 42 -3.21 -4.68 26.86
C GLY A 42 -2.88 -5.43 25.57
N ASP A 43 -3.17 -6.74 25.58
CA ASP A 43 -3.30 -7.68 24.44
C ASP A 43 -2.67 -7.28 23.10
N GLY A 44 -1.34 -7.31 23.05
CA GLY A 44 -0.62 -7.57 21.81
C GLY A 44 -0.36 -9.06 21.72
N ALA A 45 -1.34 -9.86 21.27
CA ALA A 45 -1.03 -11.21 20.83
C ALA A 45 0.07 -11.05 19.76
N ALA A 46 1.30 -11.48 20.06
CA ALA A 46 2.40 -11.39 19.14
C ALA A 46 1.94 -12.04 17.83
N VAL A 47 1.77 -11.22 16.79
CA VAL A 47 1.26 -11.67 15.49
C VAL A 47 2.17 -12.80 15.03
N ASN A 48 1.62 -14.00 14.93
CA ASN A 48 2.39 -15.19 14.58
C ASN A 48 2.78 -15.09 13.10
N PRO A 49 4.08 -15.02 12.73
CA PRO A 49 4.51 -14.84 11.35
C PRO A 49 4.00 -15.94 10.41
N THR A 50 3.90 -17.18 10.90
CA THR A 50 3.34 -18.29 10.11
C THR A 50 1.86 -18.09 9.83
N ALA A 51 1.09 -17.60 10.82
CA ALA A 51 -0.32 -17.30 10.63
C ALA A 51 -0.50 -16.10 9.69
N LEU A 52 0.30 -15.05 9.86
CA LEU A 52 0.29 -13.85 9.02
C LEU A 52 0.60 -14.20 7.55
N ALA A 53 1.65 -14.98 7.30
CA ALA A 53 1.99 -15.47 5.97
C ALA A 53 0.87 -16.37 5.38
N GLY A 54 0.21 -17.16 6.22
CA GLY A 54 -0.96 -17.96 5.83
C GLY A 54 -2.13 -17.08 5.36
N THR A 55 -2.44 -16.02 6.11
CA THR A 55 -3.49 -15.05 5.77
C THR A 55 -3.15 -14.27 4.51
N LEU A 56 -1.91 -13.78 4.37
CA LEU A 56 -1.46 -13.11 3.14
C LEU A 56 -1.61 -14.02 1.91
N LYS A 57 -1.15 -15.27 2.00
CA LYS A 57 -1.34 -16.26 0.91
C LYS A 57 -2.80 -16.49 0.56
N HIS A 58 -3.69 -16.50 1.56
CA HIS A 58 -5.12 -16.62 1.32
C HIS A 58 -5.64 -15.44 0.49
N HIS A 59 -5.32 -14.20 0.91
CA HIS A 59 -5.69 -13.00 0.18
C HIS A 59 -5.14 -12.98 -1.25
N LEU A 60 -3.84 -13.26 -1.42
CA LEU A 60 -3.19 -13.37 -2.73
C LEU A 60 -3.92 -14.34 -3.67
N ASN A 61 -4.34 -15.51 -3.16
CA ASN A 61 -5.07 -16.50 -3.95
C ASN A 61 -6.48 -16.03 -4.31
N VAL A 62 -7.21 -15.42 -3.37
CA VAL A 62 -8.56 -14.90 -3.61
C VAL A 62 -8.53 -13.78 -4.65
N GLN A 63 -7.61 -12.83 -4.53
CA GLN A 63 -7.45 -11.73 -5.50
C GLN A 63 -6.99 -12.26 -6.87
N SER A 64 -6.07 -13.23 -6.91
CA SER A 64 -5.65 -13.85 -8.17
C SER A 64 -6.80 -14.56 -8.89
N ASN A 65 -7.69 -15.24 -8.15
CA ASN A 65 -8.88 -15.87 -8.71
C ASN A 65 -9.88 -14.83 -9.22
N LEU A 66 -10.05 -13.72 -8.51
CA LEU A 66 -10.86 -12.59 -8.97
C LEU A 66 -10.33 -12.05 -10.31
N CYS A 67 -9.03 -11.79 -10.43
CA CYS A 67 -8.43 -11.32 -11.68
C CYS A 67 -8.66 -12.29 -12.84
N ALA A 68 -8.50 -13.60 -12.60
CA ALA A 68 -8.74 -14.62 -13.63
C ALA A 68 -10.21 -14.69 -14.07
N ALA A 69 -11.16 -14.46 -13.17
CA ALA A 69 -12.58 -14.41 -13.49
C ALA A 69 -12.93 -13.14 -14.29
N LEU A 70 -12.36 -11.99 -13.92
CA LEU A 70 -12.58 -10.72 -14.63
C LEU A 70 -11.97 -10.75 -16.03
N GLU A 71 -10.82 -11.39 -16.22
CA GLU A 71 -10.21 -11.59 -17.53
C GLU A 71 -11.09 -12.48 -18.43
N GLN A 72 -11.57 -13.61 -17.92
CA GLN A 72 -12.52 -14.46 -18.65
C GLN A 72 -13.79 -13.70 -19.04
N LEU A 73 -14.32 -12.86 -18.14
CA LEU A 73 -15.47 -12.02 -18.45
C LEU A 73 -15.13 -11.01 -19.54
N ALA A 74 -13.98 -10.33 -19.45
CA ALA A 74 -13.52 -9.35 -20.44
C ALA A 74 -13.26 -9.95 -21.83
N ASP A 75 -12.89 -11.22 -21.91
CA ASP A 75 -12.69 -11.95 -23.17
C ASP A 75 -14.01 -12.47 -23.77
N ALA A 76 -15.04 -12.67 -22.94
CA ALA A 76 -16.37 -13.14 -23.35
C ALA A 76 -17.34 -12.01 -23.76
N LEU A 77 -16.96 -10.74 -23.54
CA LEU A 77 -17.79 -9.59 -23.90
C LEU A 77 -17.95 -9.45 -25.42
N PRO A 78 -19.14 -9.01 -25.92
CA PRO A 78 -20.40 -8.87 -25.20
C PRO A 78 -21.26 -10.14 -25.12
N ALA A 79 -20.99 -11.14 -25.97
CA ALA A 79 -22.00 -12.12 -26.40
C ALA A 79 -22.17 -13.34 -25.48
N GLU A 80 -21.16 -13.69 -24.67
CA GLU A 80 -21.14 -14.99 -23.96
C GLU A 80 -21.23 -14.85 -22.43
N VAL A 81 -21.53 -13.65 -21.93
CA VAL A 81 -21.63 -13.39 -20.49
C VAL A 81 -23.01 -13.79 -19.96
N ARG A 82 -23.10 -14.60 -18.90
CA ARG A 82 -24.34 -14.85 -18.16
C ARG A 82 -24.59 -13.75 -17.13
N ASN A 83 -25.81 -13.20 -17.06
CA ASN A 83 -26.13 -12.08 -16.16
C ASN A 83 -25.89 -12.40 -14.68
N ASP A 84 -26.30 -13.59 -14.22
CA ASP A 84 -26.13 -13.99 -12.81
C ASP A 84 -24.64 -14.06 -12.42
N ASP A 85 -23.82 -14.63 -13.31
CA ASP A 85 -22.38 -14.77 -13.10
C ASP A 85 -21.70 -13.39 -13.10
N CYS A 86 -22.10 -12.49 -14.02
CA CYS A 86 -21.64 -11.10 -14.06
C CYS A 86 -21.99 -10.33 -12.78
N LEU A 87 -23.24 -10.43 -12.31
CA LEU A 87 -23.70 -9.72 -11.13
C LEU A 87 -23.04 -10.25 -9.85
N ALA A 88 -22.87 -11.56 -9.75
CA ALA A 88 -22.16 -12.18 -8.64
C ALA A 88 -20.69 -11.71 -8.61
N LEU A 89 -20.03 -11.70 -9.76
CA LEU A 89 -18.65 -11.24 -9.89
C LEU A 89 -18.54 -9.75 -9.52
N ALA A 90 -19.39 -8.89 -10.08
CA ALA A 90 -19.41 -7.44 -9.81
C ALA A 90 -19.50 -7.14 -8.31
N ARG A 91 -20.43 -7.81 -7.60
CA ARG A 91 -20.62 -7.63 -6.15
C ARG A 91 -19.46 -8.13 -5.30
N SER A 92 -18.57 -8.93 -5.87
CA SER A 92 -17.42 -9.49 -5.15
C SER A 92 -16.16 -8.63 -5.25
N ILE A 93 -16.07 -7.74 -6.26
CA ILE A 93 -14.83 -6.99 -6.59
C ILE A 93 -14.37 -6.16 -5.40
N TYR A 94 -15.12 -5.12 -5.02
CA TYR A 94 -14.73 -4.22 -3.96
C TYR A 94 -14.53 -4.95 -2.61
N PRO A 95 -15.45 -5.83 -2.16
CA PRO A 95 -15.25 -6.53 -0.89
C PRO A 95 -14.01 -7.42 -0.84
N ILE A 96 -13.57 -8.00 -1.97
CA ILE A 96 -12.35 -8.82 -2.01
C ILE A 96 -11.11 -7.94 -1.86
N VAL A 97 -11.02 -6.87 -2.64
CA VAL A 97 -9.88 -5.93 -2.62
C VAL A 97 -9.77 -5.26 -1.25
N HIS A 98 -10.85 -4.64 -0.79
CA HIS A 98 -10.88 -3.90 0.48
C HIS A 98 -10.53 -4.77 1.69
N ARG A 99 -10.96 -6.04 1.71
CA ARG A 99 -10.58 -6.97 2.80
C ARG A 99 -9.09 -7.29 2.80
N SER A 100 -8.43 -7.35 1.64
CA SER A 100 -6.98 -7.57 1.55
C SER A 100 -6.24 -6.36 2.11
N HIS A 101 -6.52 -5.18 1.59
CA HIS A 101 -5.88 -3.94 2.03
C HIS A 101 -6.13 -3.67 3.52
N THR A 102 -7.34 -3.93 4.02
CA THR A 102 -7.63 -3.82 5.46
C THR A 102 -6.75 -4.75 6.29
N PHE A 103 -6.54 -5.99 5.86
CA PHE A 103 -5.64 -6.92 6.54
C PHE A 103 -4.20 -6.42 6.48
N GLU A 104 -3.76 -5.98 5.30
CA GLU A 104 -2.41 -5.48 5.09
C GLU A 104 -2.10 -4.28 5.99
N GLU A 105 -2.98 -3.28 6.02
CA GLU A 105 -2.77 -2.06 6.79
C GLU A 105 -2.90 -2.25 8.31
N ARG A 106 -3.78 -3.16 8.75
CA ARG A 106 -4.05 -3.36 10.18
C ARG A 106 -3.15 -4.37 10.84
N GLU A 107 -2.61 -5.32 10.09
CA GLU A 107 -1.82 -6.43 10.64
C GLU A 107 -0.44 -6.52 9.99
N LEU A 108 -0.37 -6.55 8.66
CA LEU A 108 0.89 -6.80 7.96
C LEU A 108 1.87 -5.63 8.04
N PHE A 109 1.43 -4.41 7.73
CA PHE A 109 2.29 -3.23 7.73
C PHE A 109 2.82 -2.92 9.14
N PRO A 110 2.00 -2.97 10.21
CA PRO A 110 2.52 -2.87 11.57
C PRO A 110 3.54 -3.96 11.91
N TYR A 111 3.31 -5.21 11.47
CA TYR A 111 4.25 -6.30 11.68
C TYR A 111 5.60 -6.01 10.98
N LEU A 112 5.59 -5.61 9.71
CA LEU A 112 6.80 -5.28 8.94
C LEU A 112 7.57 -4.12 9.59
N LYS A 113 6.88 -3.05 10.00
CA LYS A 113 7.50 -1.90 10.69
C LYS A 113 8.20 -2.32 12.00
N ALA A 114 7.62 -3.26 12.74
CA ALA A 114 8.18 -3.73 14.00
C ALA A 114 9.36 -4.71 13.84
N HIS A 115 9.38 -5.53 12.77
CA HIS A 115 10.34 -6.63 12.61
C HIS A 115 11.44 -6.36 11.57
N CYS A 116 11.31 -5.30 10.77
CA CYS A 116 12.32 -4.88 9.80
C CYS A 116 12.81 -3.42 10.04
N PRO A 117 13.19 -3.03 11.28
CA PRO A 117 13.56 -1.64 11.58
C PRO A 117 14.89 -1.20 10.93
N ALA A 118 15.67 -2.14 10.41
CA ALA A 118 16.94 -1.88 9.74
C ALA A 118 16.79 -1.59 8.24
N ASP A 119 15.61 -1.76 7.65
CA ASP A 119 15.35 -1.44 6.24
C ASP A 119 14.90 0.04 6.14
N PRO A 120 15.77 0.95 5.66
CA PRO A 120 15.47 2.38 5.63
C PRO A 120 14.43 2.75 4.56
N GLU A 121 14.19 1.89 3.56
CA GLU A 121 13.26 2.15 2.45
C GLU A 121 11.85 1.60 2.74
N LEU A 122 11.71 0.77 3.77
CA LEU A 122 10.45 0.14 4.12
C LEU A 122 9.34 1.16 4.46
N PRO A 123 9.56 2.22 5.26
CA PRO A 123 8.50 3.19 5.55
C PRO A 123 7.92 3.84 4.29
N ASP A 124 8.79 4.34 3.40
CA ASP A 124 8.39 4.97 2.14
C ASP A 124 7.67 3.97 1.22
N THR A 125 8.11 2.71 1.21
CA THR A 125 7.45 1.63 0.46
C THR A 125 6.03 1.39 0.97
N LEU A 126 5.84 1.31 2.29
CA LEU A 126 4.52 1.07 2.88
C LEU A 126 3.57 2.26 2.68
N ASP A 127 4.09 3.49 2.75
CA ASP A 127 3.29 4.70 2.49
C ASP A 127 2.87 4.78 1.01
N ARG A 128 3.74 4.38 0.08
CA ARG A 128 3.37 4.24 -1.34
C ARG A 128 2.27 3.20 -1.55
N LEU A 129 2.40 1.99 -0.96
CA LEU A 129 1.39 0.94 -1.07
C LEU A 129 0.04 1.40 -0.53
N HIS A 130 0.02 2.11 0.59
CA HIS A 130 -1.22 2.68 1.12
C HIS A 130 -1.88 3.67 0.15
N GLY A 131 -1.10 4.48 -0.55
CA GLY A 131 -1.60 5.33 -1.64
C GLY A 131 -2.17 4.52 -2.81
N GLU A 132 -1.47 3.45 -3.21
CA GLU A 132 -1.91 2.54 -4.27
C GLU A 132 -3.21 1.81 -3.89
N HIS A 133 -3.39 1.44 -2.62
CA HIS A 133 -4.65 0.84 -2.13
C HIS A 133 -5.85 1.75 -2.35
N TRP A 134 -5.69 3.05 -2.10
CA TRP A 134 -6.75 4.03 -2.33
C TRP A 134 -7.15 4.10 -3.80
N GLU A 135 -6.17 4.10 -4.71
CA GLU A 135 -6.41 4.11 -6.15
C GLU A 135 -7.08 2.81 -6.62
N ASP A 136 -6.59 1.66 -6.15
CA ASP A 136 -7.12 0.34 -6.48
C ASP A 136 -8.55 0.15 -5.95
N GLU A 137 -8.86 0.63 -4.74
CA GLU A 137 -10.22 0.58 -4.18
C GLU A 137 -11.19 1.48 -4.93
N ALA A 138 -10.78 2.71 -5.28
CA ALA A 138 -11.60 3.61 -6.08
C ALA A 138 -11.89 2.99 -7.46
N PHE A 139 -10.88 2.39 -8.10
CA PHE A 139 -11.08 1.73 -9.40
C PHE A 139 -11.95 0.47 -9.29
N ALA A 140 -11.83 -0.28 -8.19
CA ALA A 140 -12.71 -1.43 -7.91
C ALA A 140 -14.19 -1.02 -7.84
N GLU A 141 -14.51 0.12 -7.22
CA GLU A 141 -15.88 0.66 -7.16
C GLU A 141 -16.40 1.02 -8.55
N GLU A 142 -15.58 1.67 -9.38
CA GLU A 142 -15.95 2.03 -10.75
C GLU A 142 -16.24 0.79 -11.61
N VAL A 143 -15.35 -0.21 -11.56
CA VAL A 143 -15.53 -1.46 -12.31
C VAL A 143 -16.77 -2.22 -11.81
N GLN A 144 -16.98 -2.28 -10.50
CA GLN A 144 -18.19 -2.88 -9.93
C GLN A 144 -19.45 -2.18 -10.45
N HIS A 145 -19.46 -0.84 -10.45
CA HIS A 145 -20.60 -0.05 -10.92
C HIS A 145 -20.93 -0.33 -12.39
N GLU A 146 -19.91 -0.30 -13.26
CA GLU A 146 -20.07 -0.52 -14.70
C GLU A 146 -20.54 -1.95 -15.01
N LEU A 147 -20.01 -2.96 -14.30
CA LEU A 147 -20.50 -4.35 -14.46
C LEU A 147 -21.94 -4.54 -13.96
N MET A 148 -22.33 -3.86 -12.88
CA MET A 148 -23.71 -3.89 -12.42
C MET A 148 -24.66 -3.25 -13.44
N ALA A 149 -24.25 -2.14 -14.05
CA ALA A 149 -25.00 -1.50 -15.13
C ALA A 149 -25.13 -2.44 -16.34
N PHE A 150 -24.03 -3.06 -16.77
CA PHE A 150 -24.02 -4.01 -17.89
C PHE A 150 -24.92 -5.23 -17.65
N ALA A 151 -24.94 -5.76 -16.41
CA ALA A 151 -25.80 -6.87 -16.05
C ALA A 151 -27.30 -6.48 -16.03
N ALA A 152 -27.62 -5.22 -15.75
CA ALA A 152 -28.98 -4.71 -15.71
C ALA A 152 -29.52 -4.37 -17.11
N ASP A 153 -28.70 -3.71 -17.94
CA ASP A 153 -29.03 -3.32 -19.31
C ASP A 153 -27.75 -3.28 -20.16
N ARG A 154 -27.65 -4.20 -21.12
CA ARG A 154 -26.46 -4.33 -21.97
C ARG A 154 -26.33 -3.21 -23.00
N ASP A 155 -27.47 -2.70 -23.47
CA ASP A 155 -27.49 -1.66 -24.51
C ASP A 155 -27.16 -0.28 -23.93
N ALA A 156 -27.19 -0.15 -22.59
CA ALA A 156 -26.85 1.07 -21.87
C ALA A 156 -25.35 1.27 -21.61
N VAL A 157 -24.51 0.27 -21.87
CA VAL A 157 -23.07 0.29 -21.55
C VAL A 157 -22.22 0.21 -22.82
N ASP A 158 -21.17 1.02 -22.88
CA ASP A 158 -20.11 0.88 -23.88
C ASP A 158 -19.22 -0.33 -23.52
N VAL A 159 -19.41 -1.42 -24.26
CA VAL A 159 -18.74 -2.70 -24.03
C VAL A 159 -17.23 -2.60 -24.26
N GLU A 160 -16.77 -1.77 -25.21
CA GLU A 160 -15.34 -1.58 -25.46
C GLU A 160 -14.69 -0.84 -24.29
N LYS A 161 -15.35 0.21 -23.78
CA LYS A 161 -14.93 0.91 -22.56
C LYS A 161 -14.89 -0.04 -21.37
N LEU A 162 -15.93 -0.85 -21.16
CA LEU A 162 -15.97 -1.83 -20.07
C LEU A 162 -14.82 -2.85 -20.19
N GLY A 163 -14.58 -3.37 -21.38
CA GLY A 163 -13.47 -4.28 -21.65
C GLY A 163 -12.09 -3.65 -21.38
N TYR A 164 -11.93 -2.35 -21.65
CA TYR A 164 -10.72 -1.60 -21.31
C TYR A 164 -10.56 -1.41 -19.80
N MET A 165 -11.64 -1.03 -19.08
CA MET A 165 -11.63 -0.85 -17.63
C MET A 165 -11.26 -2.13 -16.90
N LEU A 166 -11.87 -3.27 -17.28
CA LEU A 166 -11.57 -4.57 -16.70
C LEU A 166 -10.08 -4.92 -16.85
N ARG A 167 -9.53 -4.75 -18.08
CA ARG A 167 -8.12 -5.03 -18.38
C ARG A 167 -7.17 -4.14 -17.60
N GLY A 168 -7.48 -2.85 -17.46
CA GLY A 168 -6.72 -1.93 -16.61
C GLY A 168 -6.70 -2.40 -15.16
N PHE A 169 -7.88 -2.70 -14.61
CA PHE A 169 -8.06 -3.07 -13.22
C PHE A 169 -7.32 -4.37 -12.86
N PHE A 170 -7.61 -5.49 -13.54
CA PHE A 170 -6.97 -6.75 -13.18
C PHE A 170 -5.45 -6.74 -13.45
N THR A 171 -4.97 -5.90 -14.38
CA THR A 171 -3.53 -5.74 -14.63
C THR A 171 -2.86 -4.99 -13.48
N GLY A 172 -3.51 -3.94 -12.95
CA GLY A 172 -3.07 -3.22 -11.75
C GLY A 172 -2.96 -4.14 -10.55
N VAL A 173 -4.06 -4.82 -10.22
CA VAL A 173 -4.10 -5.77 -9.09
C VAL A 173 -3.04 -6.86 -9.25
N ARG A 174 -2.86 -7.46 -10.44
CA ARG A 174 -1.81 -8.48 -10.64
C ARG A 174 -0.39 -7.98 -10.36
N ARG A 175 -0.09 -6.70 -10.66
CA ARG A 175 1.21 -6.09 -10.33
C ARG A 175 1.38 -5.93 -8.82
N HIS A 176 0.32 -5.51 -8.14
CA HIS A 176 0.28 -5.45 -6.67
C HIS A 176 0.55 -6.84 -6.06
N LEU A 177 -0.19 -7.87 -6.48
CA LEU A 177 -0.01 -9.25 -5.99
C LEU A 177 1.39 -9.82 -6.27
N ALA A 178 1.99 -9.47 -7.42
CA ALA A 178 3.34 -9.88 -7.75
C ALA A 178 4.34 -9.27 -6.77
N PHE A 179 4.23 -7.98 -6.48
CA PHE A 179 5.09 -7.32 -5.50
C PHE A 179 4.97 -7.97 -4.12
N GLU A 180 3.76 -8.19 -3.63
CA GLU A 180 3.55 -8.83 -2.33
C GLU A 180 4.13 -10.25 -2.27
N ARG A 181 3.93 -11.05 -3.33
CA ARG A 181 4.42 -12.42 -3.41
C ARG A 181 5.95 -12.50 -3.48
N GLU A 182 6.57 -11.59 -4.22
CA GLU A 182 8.01 -11.63 -4.54
C GLU A 182 8.86 -10.91 -3.49
N TYR A 183 8.31 -9.90 -2.81
CA TYR A 183 9.06 -9.08 -1.86
C TYR A 183 8.54 -9.17 -0.43
N ILE A 184 7.24 -9.08 -0.20
CA ILE A 184 6.67 -9.01 1.16
C ILE A 184 6.60 -10.39 1.80
N LEU A 185 6.08 -11.38 1.08
CA LEU A 185 5.92 -12.73 1.61
C LEU A 185 7.25 -13.37 2.04
N PRO A 186 8.37 -13.28 1.28
CA PRO A 186 9.67 -13.78 1.71
C PRO A 186 10.15 -13.16 3.03
N ILE A 187 9.91 -11.86 3.25
CA ILE A 187 10.30 -11.17 4.48
C ILE A 187 9.59 -11.78 5.69
N ILE A 188 8.28 -12.01 5.60
CA ILE A 188 7.50 -12.59 6.70
C ILE A 188 7.88 -14.07 6.94
N GLU A 189 8.22 -14.79 5.86
CA GLU A 189 8.68 -16.18 5.95
C GLU A 189 10.14 -16.32 6.40
N GLY A 190 10.87 -15.22 6.59
CA GLY A 190 12.29 -15.24 6.97
C GLY A 190 13.20 -15.78 5.87
N ARG A 191 12.81 -15.64 4.60
CA ARG A 191 13.63 -16.01 3.44
C ARG A 191 14.48 -14.80 3.03
N GLU A 192 15.78 -14.99 2.87
CA GLU A 192 16.70 -13.92 2.45
C GLU A 192 16.35 -13.42 1.03
N LYS A 193 16.48 -12.10 0.81
CA LYS A 193 16.36 -11.48 -0.52
C LYS A 193 17.46 -12.09 -1.42
N THR A 194 17.08 -12.79 -2.50
CA THR A 194 18.04 -13.35 -3.48
C THR A 194 18.50 -12.28 -4.45
#